data_AF-A0A817CBT0-F1
#
_entry.id   AF-A0A817CBT0-F1
#
_cell.length_a   1.000
_cell.length_b   1.000
_cell.length_c   1.000
_cell.angle_alpha   90.00
_cell.angle_beta   90.00
_cell.angle_gamma   90.00
#
_symmetry.space_group_name_H-M   'P 1'
#
loop_
_entity.id
_entity.type
_entity.pdbx_description
1 polymer ?
#
loop_
_entity_poly.entity_id
_entity_poly.type
_entity_poly.pdbx_seq_one_letter_code
_entity_poly.pdbx_strand_id
1 'polypeptide(L)'
;MRDPQDAIITKISDNLKEFTCITFIPDLKRFQMDKFDDYLVSLFKRRVYDVAVSTGCKVTLNGKRIPIENMKDYMCMYLDNTTEKEIVYKKVNDRWEIGIAKNDYNNGCTQVSFVNSILTSEGGKHVDYITEQVCPKLVEYIKKKNAKLQKHGGSKTSKLKGIPKLDDANDAETKNSQYCTLIVTEGDSAKALAVAGLGVIGRDRYAVYPLKVKILGLNYGEKYINKSDLSKLHYGILMIMADQDQDGSHITSLVINFIHCKWPNLLKHDYIEVLITPILKVSKGLGTSTAKEAKEYFSNMDRHRIIFKYDSIKDDLAIQLAFNSALSDDRKDWIKWHTEDINQRREQNLPADYLYKKDTKQINFNDFINKELVLFSKPSTERAIPSIMDVLKPDQRKIMFVCFTKSLICEIKVAQLAGKVAENSDYHHDEQSLTNTIVGLA
;
A
#
# COMPACT_ATOMS: atom_id res chain seq x y z
N MET A 1 -30.94 10.13 -30.38
CA MET A 1 -30.08 9.82 -31.54
C MET A 1 -30.68 10.56 -32.71
N ARG A 2 -29.88 11.33 -33.46
CA ARG A 2 -30.33 11.85 -34.76
C ARG A 2 -30.56 10.70 -35.72
N ASP A 3 -31.46 10.90 -36.67
CA ASP A 3 -31.88 9.93 -37.68
C ASP A 3 -30.65 9.45 -38.49
N PRO A 4 -30.48 8.13 -38.75
CA PRO A 4 -29.41 7.61 -39.61
C PRO A 4 -29.29 8.27 -41.00
N GLN A 5 -30.32 9.01 -41.43
CA GLN A 5 -30.35 9.76 -42.69
C GLN A 5 -29.56 11.09 -42.69
N ASP A 6 -29.05 11.56 -41.55
CA ASP A 6 -28.32 12.84 -41.44
C ASP A 6 -26.86 12.81 -41.95
N ALA A 7 -26.38 11.67 -42.45
CA ALA A 7 -25.02 11.56 -42.99
C ALA A 7 -24.92 12.28 -44.36
N ILE A 8 -24.30 13.46 -44.38
CA ILE A 8 -24.05 14.21 -45.62
C ILE A 8 -22.90 13.53 -46.38
N ILE A 9 -23.21 12.84 -47.47
CA ILE A 9 -22.22 12.24 -48.39
C ILE A 9 -21.95 13.25 -49.52
N THR A 10 -20.72 13.79 -49.58
CA THR A 10 -20.27 14.66 -50.67
C THR A 10 -19.23 13.99 -51.54
N LYS A 11 -19.29 14.23 -52.85
CA LYS A 11 -18.30 13.71 -53.81
C LYS A 11 -16.99 14.51 -53.66
N ILE A 12 -15.88 13.80 -53.45
CA ILE A 12 -14.53 14.40 -53.33
C ILE A 12 -14.04 14.83 -54.72
N SER A 13 -13.25 15.91 -54.79
CA SER A 13 -12.61 16.39 -56.02
C SER A 13 -11.46 15.47 -56.48
N ASP A 14 -11.23 15.37 -57.79
CA ASP A 14 -10.35 14.37 -58.43
C ASP A 14 -8.87 14.37 -57.99
N ASN A 15 -8.44 15.36 -57.19
CA ASN A 15 -7.05 15.52 -56.73
C ASN A 15 -6.81 15.14 -55.27
N LEU A 16 -7.81 14.65 -54.54
CA LEU A 16 -7.67 14.24 -53.14
C LEU A 16 -7.56 12.71 -53.03
N LYS A 17 -6.58 12.23 -52.25
CA LYS A 17 -6.47 10.82 -51.87
C LYS A 17 -7.72 10.38 -51.13
N GLU A 18 -8.18 9.14 -51.33
CA GLU A 18 -9.33 8.58 -50.60
C GLU A 18 -9.10 8.66 -49.08
N PHE A 19 -10.04 9.25 -48.35
CA PHE A 19 -10.02 9.32 -46.88
C PHE A 19 -11.44 9.24 -46.30
N THR A 20 -11.53 8.89 -45.03
CA THR A 20 -12.75 9.01 -44.23
C THR A 20 -12.51 10.03 -43.13
N CYS A 21 -13.36 11.06 -43.06
CA CYS A 21 -13.32 12.06 -42.00
C CYS A 21 -14.63 11.99 -41.21
N ILE A 22 -14.50 11.91 -39.88
CA ILE A 22 -15.63 11.89 -38.96
C ILE A 22 -15.49 13.09 -38.05
N THR A 23 -16.48 13.98 -38.11
CA THR A 23 -16.63 15.12 -37.20
C THR A 23 -17.97 14.97 -36.48
N PHE A 24 -17.96 15.07 -35.16
CA PHE A 24 -19.19 15.01 -34.37
C PHE A 24 -19.14 16.01 -33.21
N ILE A 25 -20.32 16.42 -32.78
CA ILE A 25 -20.51 17.23 -31.56
C ILE A 25 -21.21 16.33 -30.55
N PRO A 26 -20.57 16.00 -29.42
CA PRO A 26 -21.17 15.18 -28.37
C PRO A 26 -22.43 15.84 -27.78
N ASP A 27 -23.44 15.03 -27.47
CA ASP A 27 -24.63 15.49 -26.74
C ASP A 27 -24.32 15.57 -25.23
N LEU A 28 -23.60 16.63 -24.84
CA LEU A 28 -23.10 16.81 -23.47
C LEU A 28 -24.21 16.83 -22.41
N LYS A 29 -25.42 17.30 -22.77
CA LYS A 29 -26.58 17.31 -21.88
C LYS A 29 -26.96 15.91 -21.41
N ARG A 30 -26.86 14.89 -22.27
CA ARG A 30 -27.10 13.48 -21.87
C ARG A 30 -26.09 12.99 -20.85
N PHE A 31 -24.88 13.51 -20.88
CA PHE A 31 -23.81 13.18 -19.94
C PHE A 31 -23.82 14.08 -18.69
N GLN A 32 -24.78 15.00 -18.58
CA GLN A 32 -24.85 15.99 -17.49
C GLN A 32 -23.58 16.86 -17.40
N MET A 33 -23.04 17.24 -18.56
CA MET A 33 -21.83 18.05 -18.69
C MET A 33 -22.13 19.31 -19.52
N ASP A 34 -21.47 20.42 -19.17
CA ASP A 34 -21.53 21.65 -19.97
C ASP A 34 -20.37 21.74 -20.97
N LYS A 35 -19.22 21.15 -20.62
CA LYS A 35 -18.00 21.07 -21.42
C LYS A 35 -17.22 19.81 -21.02
N PHE A 36 -16.26 19.42 -21.84
CA PHE A 36 -15.24 18.47 -21.39
C PHE A 36 -14.31 19.15 -20.40
N ASP A 37 -14.10 18.52 -19.25
CA ASP A 37 -13.09 18.93 -18.29
C ASP A 37 -11.69 18.49 -18.72
N ASP A 38 -10.67 19.02 -18.05
CA ASP A 38 -9.28 18.72 -18.38
C ASP A 38 -8.94 17.24 -18.20
N TYR A 39 -9.61 16.57 -17.24
CA TYR A 39 -9.46 15.14 -16.99
C TYR A 39 -9.94 14.31 -18.18
N LEU A 40 -11.16 14.51 -18.66
CA LEU A 40 -11.70 13.78 -19.81
C LEU A 40 -10.91 14.09 -21.08
N VAL A 41 -10.49 15.35 -21.27
CA VAL A 41 -9.59 15.72 -22.37
C VAL A 41 -8.26 14.96 -22.27
N SER A 42 -7.72 14.76 -21.06
CA SER A 42 -6.50 13.95 -20.85
C SER A 42 -6.69 12.47 -21.22
N LEU A 43 -7.88 11.90 -20.94
CA LEU A 43 -8.21 10.53 -21.33
C LEU A 43 -8.29 10.38 -22.86
N PHE A 44 -8.90 11.35 -23.55
CA PHE A 44 -8.90 11.36 -25.01
C PHE A 44 -7.50 11.50 -25.58
N LYS A 45 -6.68 12.41 -25.03
CA LYS A 45 -5.27 12.54 -25.41
C LYS A 45 -4.53 11.21 -25.25
N ARG A 46 -4.61 10.57 -24.08
CA ARG A 46 -3.99 9.26 -23.84
C ARG A 46 -4.44 8.23 -24.88
N ARG A 47 -5.74 8.18 -25.17
CA ARG A 47 -6.29 7.21 -26.14
C ARG A 47 -5.70 7.38 -27.54
N VAL A 48 -5.34 8.61 -27.95
CA VAL A 48 -4.67 8.85 -29.24
C VAL A 48 -3.26 8.22 -29.28
N TYR A 49 -2.52 8.24 -28.16
CA TYR A 49 -1.23 7.55 -28.02
C TYR A 49 -1.42 6.03 -28.06
N ASP A 50 -2.47 5.51 -27.40
CA ASP A 50 -2.80 4.08 -27.44
C ASP A 50 -3.10 3.59 -28.87
N VAL A 51 -3.79 4.41 -29.67
CA VAL A 51 -4.09 4.08 -31.08
C VAL A 51 -2.81 4.06 -31.91
N ALA A 52 -1.90 5.01 -31.69
CA ALA A 52 -0.62 5.05 -32.40
C ALA A 52 0.18 3.76 -32.22
N VAL A 53 0.31 3.28 -30.97
CA VAL A 53 1.03 2.02 -30.69
C VAL A 53 0.26 0.77 -31.14
N SER A 54 -1.04 0.72 -30.89
CA SER A 54 -1.81 -0.52 -31.09
C SER A 54 -2.19 -0.79 -32.56
N THR A 55 -2.09 0.22 -33.42
CA THR A 55 -2.31 0.08 -34.88
C THR A 55 -1.00 0.14 -35.67
N GLY A 56 0.06 0.73 -35.11
CA GLY A 56 1.29 1.03 -35.84
C GLY A 56 1.16 2.15 -36.88
N CYS A 57 -0.01 2.80 -36.96
CA CYS A 57 -0.26 3.89 -37.89
C CYS A 57 0.40 5.20 -37.41
N LYS A 58 0.76 6.06 -38.37
CA LYS A 58 1.20 7.43 -38.06
C LYS A 58 0.00 8.28 -37.64
N VAL A 59 -0.06 8.63 -36.36
CA VAL A 59 -1.18 9.39 -35.77
C VAL A 59 -0.75 10.82 -35.47
N THR A 60 -1.66 11.78 -35.72
CA THR A 60 -1.52 13.19 -35.36
C THR A 60 -2.65 13.60 -34.42
N LEU A 61 -2.33 14.51 -33.49
CA LEU A 61 -3.30 15.14 -32.61
C LEU A 61 -3.18 16.66 -32.77
N ASN A 62 -4.26 17.30 -33.20
CA ASN A 62 -4.30 18.75 -33.46
C ASN A 62 -3.13 19.24 -34.32
N GLY A 63 -2.81 18.50 -35.39
CA GLY A 63 -1.72 18.81 -36.31
C GLY A 63 -0.31 18.41 -35.86
N LYS A 64 -0.13 18.01 -34.60
CA LYS A 64 1.17 17.54 -34.08
C LYS A 64 1.27 16.02 -34.17
N ARG A 65 2.36 15.51 -34.76
CA ARG A 65 2.64 14.06 -34.80
C ARG A 65 2.90 13.53 -33.40
N ILE A 66 2.30 12.39 -33.08
CA ILE A 66 2.59 11.65 -31.84
C ILE A 66 3.96 10.97 -31.95
N PRO A 67 4.88 11.17 -30.99
CA PRO A 67 6.25 10.65 -31.05
C PRO A 67 6.32 9.19 -30.59
N ILE A 68 5.47 8.32 -31.14
CA ILE A 68 5.52 6.87 -30.93
C ILE A 68 5.68 6.22 -32.30
N GLU A 69 6.75 5.47 -32.49
CA GLU A 69 6.99 4.68 -33.71
C GLU A 69 6.83 3.19 -33.45
N ASN A 70 7.09 2.73 -32.23
CA ASN A 70 7.01 1.33 -31.86
C ASN A 70 6.54 1.14 -30.39
N MET A 71 6.31 -0.13 -30.01
CA MET A 71 5.84 -0.46 -28.67
C MET A 71 6.83 -0.10 -27.55
N LYS A 72 8.15 -0.10 -27.80
CA LYS A 72 9.12 0.33 -26.78
C LYS A 72 8.99 1.82 -26.49
N ASP A 73 8.82 2.67 -27.51
CA ASP A 73 8.63 4.11 -27.30
C ASP A 73 7.41 4.38 -26.40
N TYR A 74 6.32 3.65 -26.64
CA TYR A 74 5.12 3.71 -25.81
C TYR A 74 5.39 3.23 -24.38
N MET A 75 6.13 2.14 -24.20
CA MET A 75 6.51 1.66 -22.86
C MET A 75 7.39 2.66 -22.10
N CYS A 76 8.32 3.34 -22.78
CA CYS A 76 9.15 4.38 -22.18
C CYS A 76 8.31 5.54 -21.60
N MET A 77 7.10 5.79 -22.12
CA MET A 77 6.22 6.82 -21.55
C MET A 77 5.70 6.46 -20.15
N TYR A 78 5.74 5.19 -19.76
CA TYR A 78 5.34 4.73 -18.42
C TYR A 78 6.51 4.69 -17.42
N LEU A 79 7.73 5.03 -17.86
CA LEU A 79 8.94 4.97 -17.05
C LEU A 79 9.57 6.38 -16.99
N ASP A 80 9.96 6.86 -15.82
CA ASP A 80 10.62 8.17 -15.70
C ASP A 80 12.07 8.09 -16.17
N ASN A 81 12.44 8.85 -17.21
CA ASN A 81 13.82 9.09 -17.69
C ASN A 81 14.79 7.89 -17.67
N THR A 82 14.26 6.66 -17.63
CA THR A 82 15.02 5.44 -17.40
C THR A 82 15.46 4.94 -18.76
N THR A 83 16.77 4.80 -18.93
CA THR A 83 17.37 4.30 -20.16
C THR A 83 16.65 3.04 -20.63
N GLU A 84 16.39 2.89 -21.94
CA GLU A 84 15.75 1.74 -22.60
C GLU A 84 16.24 0.35 -22.13
N LYS A 85 17.39 0.29 -21.46
CA LYS A 85 18.03 -0.88 -20.85
C LYS A 85 17.15 -1.65 -19.84
N GLU A 86 16.13 -1.02 -19.25
CA GLU A 86 15.26 -1.67 -18.26
C GLU A 86 13.98 -2.28 -18.85
N ILE A 87 13.78 -2.14 -20.16
CA ILE A 87 12.64 -2.72 -20.88
C ILE A 87 13.08 -4.03 -21.54
N VAL A 88 12.38 -5.11 -21.19
CA VAL A 88 12.44 -6.39 -21.92
C VAL A 88 11.25 -6.46 -22.85
N TYR A 89 11.48 -6.23 -24.14
CA TYR A 89 10.45 -6.30 -25.18
C TYR A 89 10.74 -7.43 -26.16
N LYS A 90 9.67 -8.12 -26.59
CA LYS A 90 9.71 -9.14 -27.63
C LYS A 90 8.43 -9.16 -28.45
N LYS A 91 8.58 -9.04 -29.77
CA LYS A 91 7.58 -9.48 -30.75
C LYS A 91 7.68 -10.99 -30.88
N VAL A 92 6.67 -11.70 -30.37
CA VAL A 92 6.64 -13.17 -30.34
C VAL A 92 6.23 -13.73 -31.69
N ASN A 93 5.20 -13.12 -32.31
CA ASN A 93 4.71 -13.41 -33.65
C ASN A 93 3.88 -12.21 -34.15
N ASP A 94 3.22 -12.34 -35.30
CA ASP A 94 2.43 -11.27 -35.92
C ASP A 94 1.23 -10.78 -35.09
N ARG A 95 0.81 -11.56 -34.09
CA ARG A 95 -0.35 -11.24 -33.22
C ARG A 95 0.02 -10.95 -31.77
N TRP A 96 1.28 -11.18 -31.38
CA TRP A 96 1.71 -11.08 -29.99
C TRP A 96 2.99 -10.26 -29.87
N GLU A 97 2.86 -9.11 -29.20
CA GLU A 97 3.96 -8.29 -28.74
C GLU A 97 3.86 -8.19 -27.22
N ILE A 98 4.99 -8.40 -26.54
CA ILE A 98 5.04 -8.45 -25.08
C ILE A 98 6.20 -7.58 -24.62
N GLY A 99 5.90 -6.71 -23.64
CA GLY A 99 6.87 -5.88 -22.96
C GLY A 99 6.78 -6.05 -21.46
N ILE A 100 7.93 -6.13 -20.78
CA ILE A 100 8.04 -6.16 -19.32
C ILE A 100 9.08 -5.12 -18.93
N ALA A 101 8.73 -4.28 -17.96
CA ALA A 101 9.64 -3.30 -17.37
C ALA A 101 9.51 -3.32 -15.85
N LYS A 102 10.56 -2.86 -15.17
CA LYS A 102 10.53 -2.64 -13.73
C LYS A 102 9.67 -1.41 -13.44
N ASN A 103 8.78 -1.50 -12.46
CA ASN A 103 7.95 -0.38 -12.05
C ASN A 103 8.49 0.25 -10.76
N ASP A 104 9.12 1.41 -10.92
CA ASP A 104 9.48 2.43 -9.91
C ASP A 104 8.43 2.70 -8.81
N TYR A 105 7.18 2.85 -9.27
CA TYR A 105 6.20 3.72 -8.63
C TYR A 105 5.13 2.98 -7.85
N ASN A 106 5.07 1.65 -8.00
CA ASN A 106 4.00 0.87 -7.42
C ASN A 106 4.48 -0.50 -6.93
N ASN A 107 4.12 -0.86 -5.70
CA ASN A 107 4.43 -2.17 -5.10
C ASN A 107 3.56 -3.32 -5.67
N GLY A 108 2.74 -3.03 -6.69
CA GLY A 108 1.80 -3.93 -7.38
C GLY A 108 2.28 -4.39 -8.76
N CYS A 109 1.58 -5.37 -9.34
CA CYS A 109 1.76 -5.76 -10.74
C CYS A 109 0.85 -4.89 -11.60
N THR A 110 1.41 -3.95 -12.35
CA THR A 110 0.66 -3.12 -13.30
C THR A 110 0.65 -3.78 -14.68
N GLN A 111 -0.48 -3.72 -15.39
CA GLN A 111 -0.60 -4.22 -16.74
C GLN A 111 -1.27 -3.17 -17.65
N VAL A 112 -0.78 -3.05 -18.89
CA VAL A 112 -1.43 -2.30 -19.97
C VAL A 112 -1.48 -3.24 -21.16
N SER A 113 -2.68 -3.59 -21.62
CA SER A 113 -2.86 -4.58 -22.68
C SER A 113 -3.89 -4.14 -23.71
N PHE A 114 -3.70 -4.64 -24.93
CA PHE A 114 -4.57 -4.36 -26.06
C PHE A 114 -4.97 -5.66 -26.74
N VAL A 115 -6.26 -5.81 -27.04
CA VAL A 115 -6.77 -6.88 -27.89
C VAL A 115 -7.44 -6.23 -29.09
N ASN A 116 -6.88 -6.42 -30.30
CA ASN A 116 -7.37 -5.79 -31.53
C ASN A 116 -7.55 -4.26 -31.37
N SER A 117 -6.51 -3.61 -30.83
CA SER A 117 -6.47 -2.17 -30.54
C SER A 117 -7.47 -1.67 -29.48
N ILE A 118 -8.24 -2.55 -28.83
CA ILE A 118 -9.09 -2.22 -27.68
C ILE A 118 -8.24 -2.29 -26.41
N LEU A 119 -8.21 -1.20 -25.64
CA LEU A 119 -7.55 -1.17 -24.34
C LEU A 119 -8.32 -2.04 -23.35
N THR A 120 -7.65 -3.05 -22.79
CA THR A 120 -8.20 -3.91 -21.75
C THR A 120 -7.62 -3.51 -20.39
N SER A 121 -8.16 -2.44 -19.79
CA SER A 121 -7.65 -1.86 -18.52
C SER A 121 -7.70 -2.84 -17.35
N GLU A 122 -8.74 -3.66 -17.29
CA GLU A 122 -8.94 -4.68 -16.26
C GLU A 122 -8.21 -6.01 -16.56
N GLY A 123 -7.48 -6.08 -17.67
CA GLY A 123 -6.78 -7.28 -18.14
C GLY A 123 -7.72 -8.30 -18.77
N GLY A 124 -7.49 -9.59 -18.50
CA GLY A 124 -8.28 -10.69 -19.04
C GLY A 124 -7.47 -11.97 -19.24
N LYS A 125 -8.10 -12.97 -19.88
CA LYS A 125 -7.49 -14.28 -20.16
C LYS A 125 -6.15 -14.18 -20.89
N HIS A 126 -5.97 -13.19 -21.77
CA HIS A 126 -4.72 -12.95 -22.48
C HIS A 126 -3.59 -12.49 -21.56
N VAL A 127 -3.89 -11.68 -20.54
CA VAL A 127 -2.92 -11.24 -19.52
C VAL A 127 -2.57 -12.41 -18.60
N ASP A 128 -3.58 -13.14 -18.13
CA ASP A 128 -3.40 -14.34 -17.29
C ASP A 128 -2.49 -15.35 -18.02
N TYR A 129 -2.78 -15.64 -19.30
CA TYR A 129 -2.00 -16.56 -20.13
C TYR A 129 -0.50 -16.22 -20.21
N ILE A 130 -0.15 -14.94 -20.28
CA ILE A 130 1.25 -14.51 -20.33
C ILE A 130 1.89 -14.57 -18.93
N THR A 131 1.20 -14.04 -17.92
CA THR A 131 1.72 -13.98 -16.55
C THR A 131 1.94 -15.37 -15.96
N GLU A 132 1.04 -16.33 -16.21
CA GLU A 132 1.14 -17.72 -15.79
C GLU A 132 2.33 -18.47 -16.44
N GLN A 133 2.85 -18.00 -17.58
CA GLN A 133 4.04 -18.58 -18.21
C GLN A 133 5.34 -17.94 -17.72
N VAL A 134 5.34 -16.63 -17.51
CA VAL A 134 6.55 -15.87 -17.17
C VAL A 134 6.86 -15.98 -15.69
N CYS A 135 5.88 -15.78 -14.81
CA CYS A 135 6.08 -15.72 -13.36
C CYS A 135 6.69 -17.01 -12.79
N PRO A 136 6.18 -18.23 -13.11
CA PRO A 136 6.75 -19.46 -12.55
C PRO A 136 8.20 -19.70 -12.99
N LYS A 137 8.53 -19.42 -14.26
CA LYS A 137 9.89 -19.56 -14.80
C LYS A 137 10.86 -18.59 -14.14
N LEU A 138 10.42 -17.35 -13.90
CA LEU A 138 11.21 -16.35 -13.20
C LEU A 138 11.47 -16.77 -11.75
N VAL A 139 10.44 -17.25 -11.05
CA VAL A 139 10.56 -17.79 -9.68
C VAL A 139 11.55 -18.95 -9.65
N GLU A 140 11.47 -19.89 -10.59
CA GLU A 140 12.39 -21.02 -10.70
C GLU A 140 13.84 -20.57 -10.95
N TYR A 141 14.04 -19.62 -11.86
CA TYR A 141 15.35 -19.04 -12.14
C TYR A 141 15.95 -18.35 -10.92
N ILE A 142 15.16 -17.55 -10.20
CA ILE A 142 15.57 -16.89 -8.96
C ILE A 142 15.93 -17.93 -7.89
N LYS A 143 15.11 -18.98 -7.72
CA LYS A 143 15.38 -20.09 -6.80
C LYS A 143 16.71 -20.78 -7.14
N LYS A 144 16.94 -21.10 -8.41
CA LYS A 144 18.20 -21.73 -8.89
C LYS A 144 19.43 -20.85 -8.66
N LYS A 145 19.32 -19.54 -8.95
CA LYS A 145 20.41 -18.58 -8.75
C LYS A 145 20.73 -18.38 -7.27
N ASN A 146 19.71 -18.36 -6.42
CA ASN A 146 19.85 -18.22 -4.97
C ASN A 146 20.09 -19.55 -4.23
N ALA A 147 19.97 -20.71 -4.88
CA ALA A 147 20.24 -22.01 -4.27
C ALA A 147 21.71 -22.18 -3.82
N LYS A 148 22.64 -21.35 -4.32
CA LYS A 148 24.01 -21.29 -3.80
C LYS A 148 24.09 -20.74 -2.36
N LEU A 149 23.03 -20.10 -1.85
CA LEU A 149 22.93 -19.59 -0.47
C LEU A 149 22.11 -20.49 0.47
N GLN A 150 21.52 -21.58 -0.02
CA GLN A 150 20.78 -22.54 0.82
C GLN A 150 21.11 -23.98 0.44
N LYS A 151 22.28 -24.46 0.88
CA LYS A 151 22.50 -25.89 1.09
C LYS A 151 22.26 -26.20 2.56
N HIS A 152 21.02 -26.51 2.95
CA HIS A 152 20.71 -27.46 4.04
C HIS A 152 19.48 -28.23 3.58
N GLY A 153 19.73 -29.36 2.91
CA GLY A 153 18.69 -30.28 2.46
C GLY A 153 18.27 -31.23 3.58
N GLY A 154 16.97 -31.50 3.65
CA GLY A 154 16.37 -32.54 4.48
C GLY A 154 14.90 -32.71 4.12
N SER A 155 14.45 -33.97 4.04
CA SER A 155 13.18 -34.46 3.52
C SER A 155 11.90 -33.79 4.07
N LYS A 156 10.80 -33.91 3.32
CA LYS A 156 9.44 -33.44 3.67
C LYS A 156 9.06 -33.84 5.11
N THR A 157 9.02 -32.86 6.02
CA THR A 157 8.40 -32.98 7.34
C THR A 157 7.43 -31.82 7.54
N SER A 158 6.27 -32.13 8.14
CA SER A 158 5.06 -31.31 8.33
C SER A 158 5.19 -30.15 9.33
N LYS A 159 6.30 -29.40 9.28
CA LYS A 159 6.48 -28.14 10.03
C LYS A 159 7.25 -27.18 9.15
N LEU A 160 6.94 -25.88 9.19
CA LEU A 160 7.69 -24.79 8.56
C LEU A 160 9.09 -24.63 9.19
N LYS A 161 9.94 -25.66 9.08
CA LYS A 161 11.34 -25.62 9.55
C LYS A 161 12.15 -24.76 8.57
N GLY A 162 12.77 -23.71 9.11
CA GLY A 162 13.73 -22.90 8.34
C GLY A 162 13.37 -21.42 8.20
N ILE A 163 12.32 -20.93 8.87
CA ILE A 163 12.04 -19.49 8.93
C ILE A 163 12.53 -18.91 10.26
N PRO A 164 13.66 -18.17 10.28
CA PRO A 164 14.19 -17.61 11.51
C PRO A 164 13.17 -16.70 12.19
N LYS A 165 13.00 -16.84 13.51
CA LYS A 165 12.07 -16.06 14.34
C LYS A 165 10.58 -16.40 14.18
N LEU A 166 10.18 -17.47 13.48
CA LEU A 166 8.79 -17.96 13.54
C LEU A 166 8.56 -18.83 14.77
N ASP A 167 7.60 -18.42 15.59
CA ASP A 167 6.99 -19.26 16.61
C ASP A 167 5.68 -19.79 16.01
N ASP A 168 5.72 -21.01 15.46
CA ASP A 168 4.63 -21.61 14.69
C ASP A 168 3.51 -22.17 15.59
N ALA A 169 2.29 -22.23 15.06
CA ALA A 169 1.15 -22.85 15.72
C ALA A 169 1.18 -24.37 15.50
N ASN A 170 0.80 -25.17 16.51
CA ASN A 170 0.82 -26.63 16.37
C ASN A 170 -0.18 -27.14 15.30
N ASP A 171 -1.29 -26.43 15.13
CA ASP A 171 -2.35 -26.79 14.18
C ASP A 171 -2.18 -26.14 12.79
N ALA A 172 -1.11 -25.37 12.57
CA ALA A 172 -0.79 -24.82 11.25
C ALA A 172 -0.58 -25.95 10.22
N GLU A 173 -1.05 -25.74 8.99
CA GLU A 173 -1.02 -26.72 7.89
C GLU A 173 -1.84 -28.02 8.15
N THR A 174 -2.67 -28.04 9.18
CA THR A 174 -3.62 -29.13 9.44
C THR A 174 -5.04 -28.79 8.96
N LYS A 175 -6.00 -29.70 9.17
CA LYS A 175 -7.44 -29.41 8.96
C LYS A 175 -7.96 -28.24 9.81
N ASN A 176 -7.25 -27.87 10.87
CA ASN A 176 -7.60 -26.78 11.77
C ASN A 176 -6.97 -25.42 11.36
N SER A 177 -6.23 -25.35 10.24
CA SER A 177 -5.54 -24.12 9.79
C SER A 177 -6.46 -22.91 9.69
N GLN A 178 -7.72 -23.10 9.30
CA GLN A 178 -8.72 -22.03 9.22
C GLN A 178 -9.03 -21.36 10.57
N TYR A 179 -8.74 -22.04 11.69
CA TYR A 179 -8.89 -21.51 13.05
C TYR A 179 -7.58 -20.99 13.63
N CYS A 180 -6.48 -21.13 12.89
CA CYS A 180 -5.17 -20.66 13.31
C CYS A 180 -5.00 -19.18 12.95
N THR A 181 -4.38 -18.43 13.85
CA THR A 181 -4.11 -17.00 13.74
C THR A 181 -2.61 -16.78 13.70
N LEU A 182 -2.13 -16.07 12.67
CA LEU A 182 -0.77 -15.52 12.66
C LEU A 182 -0.79 -14.11 13.24
N ILE A 183 -0.12 -13.93 14.38
CA ILE A 183 0.13 -12.63 14.99
C ILE A 183 1.39 -12.03 14.37
N VAL A 184 1.24 -10.94 13.64
CA VAL A 184 2.35 -10.17 13.07
C VAL A 184 2.66 -8.98 13.96
N THR A 185 3.92 -8.88 14.38
CA THR A 185 4.39 -7.85 15.32
C THR A 185 5.35 -6.88 14.67
N GLU A 186 5.29 -5.60 15.05
CA GLU A 186 6.15 -4.52 14.53
C GLU A 186 7.66 -4.81 14.66
N GLY A 187 8.08 -5.37 15.79
CA GLY A 187 9.49 -5.68 16.06
C GLY A 187 9.69 -6.82 17.04
N ASP A 188 10.95 -7.08 17.41
CA ASP A 188 11.33 -8.16 18.32
C ASP A 188 10.80 -7.94 19.76
N SER A 189 10.61 -6.68 20.17
CA SER A 189 10.04 -6.34 21.49
C SER A 189 8.57 -6.75 21.60
N ALA A 190 7.72 -6.29 20.66
CA ALA A 190 6.32 -6.71 20.56
C ALA A 190 6.19 -8.24 20.35
N LYS A 191 7.12 -8.84 19.60
CA LYS A 191 7.21 -10.29 19.44
C LYS A 191 7.39 -11.00 20.79
N ALA A 192 8.30 -10.52 21.64
CA ALA A 192 8.53 -11.10 22.96
C ALA A 192 7.28 -11.05 23.84
N LEU A 193 6.51 -9.95 23.77
CA LEU A 193 5.22 -9.82 24.47
C LEU A 193 4.21 -10.86 23.97
N ALA A 194 4.06 -10.99 22.65
CA ALA A 194 3.15 -11.96 22.04
C ALA A 194 3.52 -13.41 22.37
N VAL A 195 4.81 -13.76 22.33
CA VAL A 195 5.31 -15.09 22.72
C VAL A 195 5.06 -15.38 24.21
N ALA A 196 5.17 -14.38 25.09
CA ALA A 196 4.81 -14.54 26.50
C ALA A 196 3.29 -14.80 26.66
N GLY A 197 2.47 -14.14 25.84
CA GLY A 197 1.02 -14.34 25.74
C GLY A 197 0.63 -15.75 25.31
N LEU A 198 1.37 -16.38 24.39
CA LEU A 198 1.15 -17.78 23.97
C LEU A 198 1.19 -18.78 25.13
N GLY A 199 1.92 -18.45 26.22
CA GLY A 199 1.93 -19.26 27.44
C GLY A 199 0.58 -19.32 28.16
N VAL A 200 -0.38 -18.46 27.80
CA VAL A 200 -1.73 -18.39 28.36
C VAL A 200 -2.77 -18.90 27.37
N ILE A 201 -2.75 -18.38 26.14
CA ILE A 201 -3.77 -18.71 25.12
C ILE A 201 -3.51 -20.06 24.42
N GLY A 202 -2.34 -20.66 24.69
CA GLY A 202 -1.90 -21.90 24.08
C GLY A 202 -1.18 -21.70 22.75
N ARG A 203 -0.46 -22.74 22.31
CA ARG A 203 0.32 -22.74 21.06
C ARG A 203 -0.36 -23.48 19.91
N ASP A 204 -1.57 -24.00 20.13
CA ASP A 204 -2.23 -24.83 19.11
C ASP A 204 -2.69 -23.98 17.94
N ARG A 205 -3.35 -22.86 18.22
CA ARG A 205 -3.98 -22.00 17.20
C ARG A 205 -3.24 -20.70 16.91
N TYR A 206 -2.16 -20.38 17.60
CA TYR A 206 -1.53 -19.06 17.50
C TYR A 206 -0.06 -19.19 17.13
N ALA A 207 0.31 -18.50 16.05
CA ALA A 207 1.69 -18.29 15.64
C ALA A 207 2.07 -16.83 15.83
N VAL A 208 3.36 -16.55 16.04
CA VAL A 208 3.89 -15.20 16.19
C VAL A 208 5.08 -15.00 15.25
N TYR A 209 5.07 -13.89 14.53
CA TYR A 209 6.17 -13.56 13.63
C TYR A 209 6.43 -12.05 13.52
N PRO A 210 7.70 -11.60 13.69
CA PRO A 210 8.06 -10.20 13.50
C PRO A 210 8.03 -9.84 12.01
N LEU A 211 7.37 -8.73 11.67
CA LEU A 211 6.95 -8.30 10.34
C LEU A 211 7.98 -8.54 9.22
N LYS A 212 7.90 -9.71 8.56
CA LYS A 212 8.51 -10.04 7.25
C LYS A 212 7.60 -11.01 6.48
N VAL A 213 6.80 -10.50 5.55
CA VAL A 213 5.55 -11.12 5.02
C VAL A 213 5.70 -12.40 4.15
N LYS A 214 6.74 -13.22 4.35
CA LYS A 214 6.98 -14.46 3.59
C LYS A 214 6.24 -15.71 4.09
N ILE A 215 5.50 -15.65 5.21
CA ILE A 215 5.10 -16.86 5.99
C ILE A 215 3.63 -17.28 5.84
N LEU A 216 2.78 -16.43 5.28
CA LEU A 216 1.32 -16.61 5.29
C LEU A 216 0.78 -17.81 4.48
N GLY A 217 1.64 -18.60 3.81
CA GLY A 217 1.20 -19.66 2.89
C GLY A 217 0.50 -19.13 1.63
N LEU A 218 0.65 -17.83 1.34
CA LEU A 218 -0.01 -17.16 0.23
C LEU A 218 0.70 -17.49 -1.10
N ASN A 219 -0.03 -18.17 -1.99
CA ASN A 219 0.43 -18.48 -3.34
C ASN A 219 0.17 -17.32 -4.31
N TYR A 220 1.17 -17.01 -5.14
CA TYR A 220 1.02 -16.09 -6.26
C TYR A 220 0.12 -16.71 -7.34
N GLY A 221 -0.92 -16.00 -7.77
CA GLY A 221 -1.88 -16.44 -8.80
C GLY A 221 -3.24 -16.92 -8.26
N GLU A 222 -3.32 -17.24 -6.97
CA GLU A 222 -4.60 -17.60 -6.32
C GLU A 222 -5.42 -16.35 -6.01
N LYS A 223 -6.72 -16.37 -6.33
CA LYS A 223 -7.63 -15.22 -6.13
C LYS A 223 -8.37 -15.24 -4.79
N TYR A 224 -8.31 -16.35 -4.04
CA TYR A 224 -8.99 -16.59 -2.74
C TYR A 224 -10.43 -16.06 -2.69
N ILE A 225 -11.26 -16.54 -3.62
CA ILE A 225 -12.66 -16.06 -3.77
C ILE A 225 -13.61 -16.89 -2.90
N ASN A 226 -13.35 -18.20 -2.80
CA ASN A 226 -14.27 -19.15 -2.16
C ASN A 226 -13.69 -19.69 -0.85
N LYS A 227 -14.56 -20.15 0.05
CA LYS A 227 -14.16 -20.80 1.31
C LYS A 227 -13.22 -22.00 1.11
N SER A 228 -13.34 -22.71 -0.01
CA SER A 228 -12.43 -23.80 -0.38
C SER A 228 -11.00 -23.33 -0.60
N ASP A 229 -10.80 -22.10 -1.09
CA ASP A 229 -9.47 -21.54 -1.31
C ASP A 229 -8.83 -21.09 0.01
N LEU A 230 -9.64 -20.64 0.97
CA LEU A 230 -9.17 -20.29 2.32
C LEU A 230 -8.60 -21.50 3.07
N SER A 231 -9.09 -22.71 2.78
CA SER A 231 -8.56 -23.95 3.38
C SER A 231 -7.11 -24.27 2.99
N LYS A 232 -6.59 -23.62 1.93
CA LYS A 232 -5.20 -23.74 1.48
C LYS A 232 -4.24 -22.87 2.31
N LEU A 233 -4.75 -21.91 3.09
CA LEU A 233 -3.94 -21.01 3.91
C LEU A 233 -3.41 -21.75 5.14
N HIS A 234 -2.18 -21.41 5.54
CA HIS A 234 -1.58 -21.96 6.76
C HIS A 234 -2.25 -21.40 8.03
N TYR A 235 -2.74 -20.17 7.93
CA TYR A 235 -3.48 -19.47 8.98
C TYR A 235 -4.73 -18.85 8.35
N GLY A 236 -5.89 -19.09 8.95
CA GLY A 236 -7.16 -18.51 8.50
C GLY A 236 -7.35 -17.06 8.92
N ILE A 237 -6.53 -16.55 9.84
CA ILE A 237 -6.62 -15.19 10.37
C ILE A 237 -5.23 -14.57 10.44
N LEU A 238 -5.12 -13.32 10.00
CA LEU A 238 -3.97 -12.44 10.17
C LEU A 238 -4.30 -11.40 11.25
N MET A 239 -3.65 -11.51 12.40
CA MET A 239 -3.78 -10.56 13.48
C MET A 239 -2.56 -9.64 13.52
N ILE A 240 -2.79 -8.33 13.47
CA ILE A 240 -1.74 -7.31 13.54
C ILE A 240 -1.66 -6.81 14.98
N MET A 241 -0.46 -6.84 15.53
CA MET A 241 -0.16 -6.31 16.86
C MET A 241 0.97 -5.29 16.73
N ALA A 242 0.58 -4.02 16.74
CA ALA A 242 1.48 -2.87 16.67
C ALA A 242 1.27 -1.99 17.91
N ASP A 243 2.21 -1.09 18.17
CA ASP A 243 2.08 -0.18 19.30
C ASP A 243 0.88 0.77 19.07
N GLN A 244 0.22 1.19 20.16
CA GLN A 244 -0.98 2.05 20.08
C GLN A 244 -0.58 3.52 19.92
N ASP A 245 0.08 3.81 18.82
CA ASP A 245 0.48 5.13 18.37
C ASP A 245 0.23 5.34 16.87
N GLN A 246 0.70 6.47 16.35
CA GLN A 246 0.54 6.82 14.94
C GLN A 246 1.37 5.92 14.02
N ASP A 247 2.55 5.49 14.46
CA ASP A 247 3.44 4.65 13.67
C ASP A 247 2.89 3.21 13.58
N GLY A 248 2.32 2.68 14.66
CA GLY A 248 1.60 1.40 14.66
C GLY A 248 0.34 1.42 13.78
N SER A 249 -0.37 2.55 13.72
CA SER A 249 -1.49 2.76 12.78
C SER A 249 -1.03 2.75 11.32
N HIS A 250 0.14 3.34 11.05
CA HIS A 250 0.77 3.28 9.72
C HIS A 250 1.24 1.87 9.36
N ILE A 251 1.81 1.10 10.30
CA ILE A 251 2.19 -0.30 10.05
C ILE A 251 0.96 -1.16 9.74
N THR A 252 -0.10 -0.99 10.53
CA THR A 252 -1.38 -1.68 10.30
C THR A 252 -1.90 -1.41 8.89
N SER A 253 -1.89 -0.14 8.48
CA SER A 253 -2.35 0.25 7.15
C SER A 253 -1.45 -0.26 6.02
N LEU A 254 -0.13 -0.34 6.21
CA LEU A 254 0.79 -0.96 5.25
C LEU A 254 0.54 -2.46 5.06
N VAL A 255 0.25 -3.19 6.14
CA VAL A 255 -0.11 -4.62 6.06
C VAL A 255 -1.44 -4.79 5.31
N ILE A 256 -2.44 -3.97 5.62
CA ILE A 256 -3.72 -3.96 4.90
C ILE A 256 -3.50 -3.68 3.41
N ASN A 257 -2.72 -2.64 3.07
CA ASN A 257 -2.39 -2.31 1.69
C ASN A 257 -1.66 -3.45 0.97
N PHE A 258 -0.73 -4.12 1.64
CA PHE A 258 -0.05 -5.28 1.08
C PHE A 258 -1.02 -6.40 0.73
N ILE A 259 -1.94 -6.75 1.63
CA ILE A 259 -2.98 -7.75 1.36
C ILE A 259 -3.93 -7.27 0.26
N HIS A 260 -4.33 -5.99 0.25
CA HIS A 260 -5.18 -5.39 -0.77
C HIS A 260 -4.54 -5.47 -2.17
N CYS A 261 -3.27 -5.10 -2.29
CA CYS A 261 -2.53 -5.10 -3.55
C CYS A 261 -2.32 -6.50 -4.13
N LYS A 262 -2.19 -7.52 -3.28
CA LYS A 262 -1.79 -8.87 -3.70
C LYS A 262 -2.96 -9.85 -3.74
N TRP A 263 -3.88 -9.75 -2.78
CA TRP A 263 -4.99 -10.68 -2.59
C TRP A 263 -6.23 -9.94 -2.04
N PRO A 264 -6.84 -9.01 -2.82
CA PRO A 264 -7.90 -8.13 -2.33
C PRO A 264 -9.15 -8.87 -1.82
N ASN A 265 -9.46 -10.05 -2.37
CA ASN A 265 -10.62 -10.83 -1.90
C ASN A 265 -10.46 -11.34 -0.46
N LEU A 266 -9.25 -11.43 0.08
CA LEU A 266 -9.06 -11.79 1.50
C LEU A 266 -9.69 -10.78 2.44
N LEU A 267 -9.75 -9.50 2.06
CA LEU A 267 -10.41 -8.47 2.88
C LEU A 267 -11.90 -8.77 3.09
N LYS A 268 -12.53 -9.49 2.16
CA LYS A 268 -13.95 -9.87 2.18
C LYS A 268 -14.25 -11.08 3.09
N HIS A 269 -13.23 -11.65 3.74
CA HIS A 269 -13.34 -12.91 4.49
C HIS A 269 -12.99 -12.79 5.97
N ASP A 270 -13.16 -11.61 6.59
CA ASP A 270 -12.81 -11.35 8.00
C ASP A 270 -11.35 -11.75 8.33
N TYR A 271 -10.49 -11.71 7.33
CA TYR A 271 -9.15 -12.28 7.41
C TYR A 271 -8.20 -11.44 8.28
N ILE A 272 -8.47 -10.14 8.42
CA ILE A 272 -7.59 -9.20 9.12
C ILE A 272 -8.21 -8.78 10.45
N GLU A 273 -7.39 -8.81 11.48
CA GLU A 273 -7.73 -8.37 12.82
C GLU A 273 -6.60 -7.54 13.41
N VAL A 274 -6.92 -6.66 14.36
CA VAL A 274 -5.94 -5.92 15.14
C VAL A 274 -6.13 -6.24 16.61
N LEU A 275 -5.01 -6.35 17.31
CA LEU A 275 -4.95 -6.51 18.75
C LEU A 275 -4.49 -5.19 19.39
N ILE A 276 -5.42 -4.42 19.97
CA ILE A 276 -5.15 -3.06 20.49
C ILE A 276 -4.56 -3.10 21.89
N THR A 277 -3.48 -2.35 22.15
CA THR A 277 -2.91 -2.22 23.50
C THR A 277 -3.47 -1.01 24.25
N PRO A 278 -3.61 -1.06 25.58
CA PRO A 278 -4.07 0.11 26.36
C PRO A 278 -3.16 1.33 26.20
N ILE A 279 -3.76 2.52 26.01
CA ILE A 279 -3.03 3.79 25.76
C ILE A 279 -2.37 4.35 27.03
N LEU A 280 -3.07 4.34 28.16
CA LEU A 280 -2.56 4.85 29.43
C LEU A 280 -2.57 3.76 30.50
N LYS A 281 -1.42 3.61 31.16
CA LYS A 281 -1.28 2.69 32.29
C LYS A 281 -0.61 3.40 33.46
N VAL A 282 -1.32 3.46 34.58
CA VAL A 282 -0.77 4.01 35.83
C VAL A 282 -0.25 2.85 36.68
N SER A 283 1.08 2.72 36.81
CA SER A 283 1.74 1.77 37.71
C SER A 283 2.37 2.48 38.90
N LYS A 284 2.36 1.85 40.09
CA LYS A 284 3.04 2.36 41.30
C LYS A 284 4.57 2.09 41.33
N GLY A 285 5.21 1.81 40.19
CA GLY A 285 6.64 1.44 40.08
C GLY A 285 7.25 1.71 38.70
N LEU A 286 8.57 1.51 38.54
CA LEU A 286 9.33 1.74 37.31
C LEU A 286 8.76 0.93 36.13
N GLY A 287 8.35 1.64 35.08
CA GLY A 287 7.59 1.11 33.97
C GLY A 287 8.37 0.19 33.04
N THR A 288 7.69 -0.86 32.60
CA THR A 288 7.75 -1.56 31.29
C THR A 288 6.76 -2.72 31.40
N SER A 289 6.08 -3.08 30.30
CA SER A 289 5.11 -4.17 30.32
C SER A 289 5.77 -5.50 30.69
N THR A 290 5.63 -5.93 31.94
CA THR A 290 6.28 -7.15 32.41
C THR A 290 5.62 -8.39 31.81
N ALA A 291 6.34 -9.51 31.72
CA ALA A 291 5.79 -10.78 31.22
C ALA A 291 4.50 -11.23 31.96
N LYS A 292 4.29 -10.78 33.20
CA LYS A 292 3.05 -11.02 33.97
C LYS A 292 1.87 -10.24 33.38
N GLU A 293 2.08 -9.02 32.94
CA GLU A 293 1.06 -8.16 32.36
C GLU A 293 0.67 -8.63 30.96
N ALA A 294 1.64 -9.11 30.18
CA ALA A 294 1.36 -9.78 28.91
C ALA A 294 0.38 -10.94 29.13
N LYS A 295 0.62 -11.79 30.14
CA LYS A 295 -0.28 -12.91 30.46
C LYS A 295 -1.69 -12.46 30.81
N GLU A 296 -1.85 -11.40 31.60
CA GLU A 296 -3.17 -10.85 31.95
C GLU A 296 -3.90 -10.23 30.74
N TYR A 297 -3.16 -9.51 29.90
CA TYR A 297 -3.68 -8.94 28.65
C TYR A 297 -4.20 -10.04 27.71
N PHE A 298 -3.38 -11.07 27.47
CA PHE A 298 -3.74 -12.20 26.62
C PHE A 298 -4.82 -13.11 27.24
N SER A 299 -4.95 -13.15 28.58
CA SER A 299 -6.08 -13.82 29.25
C SER A 299 -7.43 -13.18 28.90
N ASN A 300 -7.43 -11.89 28.55
CA ASN A 300 -8.61 -11.12 28.14
C ASN A 300 -8.50 -10.67 26.68
N MET A 301 -7.82 -11.42 25.82
CA MET A 301 -7.52 -11.02 24.44
C MET A 301 -8.79 -10.69 23.63
N ASP A 302 -9.90 -11.40 23.85
CA ASP A 302 -11.18 -11.14 23.18
C ASP A 302 -11.73 -9.73 23.45
N ARG A 303 -11.32 -9.08 24.55
CA ARG A 303 -11.67 -7.69 24.82
C ARG A 303 -10.95 -6.71 23.90
N HIS A 304 -9.71 -7.03 23.56
CA HIS A 304 -8.77 -6.18 22.84
C HIS A 304 -8.68 -6.51 21.33
N ARG A 305 -9.39 -7.54 20.90
CA ARG A 305 -9.45 -7.97 19.51
C ARG A 305 -10.50 -7.16 18.75
N ILE A 306 -10.09 -6.63 17.60
CA ILE A 306 -10.95 -5.91 16.67
C ILE A 306 -10.85 -6.54 15.29
N ILE A 307 -12.00 -6.86 14.70
CA ILE A 307 -12.10 -7.49 13.38
C ILE A 307 -12.31 -6.43 12.31
N PHE A 308 -11.56 -6.52 11.21
CA PHE A 308 -11.84 -5.72 10.02
C PHE A 308 -12.95 -6.37 9.18
N LYS A 309 -14.00 -5.60 8.94
CA LYS A 309 -15.16 -6.00 8.15
C LYS A 309 -15.17 -5.21 6.84
N TYR A 310 -15.04 -5.93 5.74
CA TYR A 310 -15.29 -5.33 4.43
C TYR A 310 -16.79 -5.07 4.27
N ASP A 311 -17.14 -3.83 3.97
CA ASP A 311 -18.50 -3.38 3.75
C ASP A 311 -18.80 -3.25 2.25
N SER A 312 -18.03 -2.42 1.55
CA SER A 312 -18.34 -2.05 0.16
C SER A 312 -17.11 -1.55 -0.58
N ILE A 313 -17.27 -1.20 -1.87
CA ILE A 313 -16.18 -0.68 -2.70
C ILE A 313 -15.55 0.61 -2.14
N LYS A 314 -16.21 1.29 -1.20
CA LYS A 314 -15.64 2.43 -0.47
C LYS A 314 -14.38 2.06 0.30
N ASP A 315 -14.30 0.82 0.81
CA ASP A 315 -13.12 0.30 1.48
C ASP A 315 -11.92 0.23 0.52
N ASP A 316 -12.14 -0.30 -0.68
CA ASP A 316 -11.11 -0.36 -1.73
C ASP A 316 -10.65 1.04 -2.13
N LEU A 317 -11.60 1.97 -2.33
CA LEU A 317 -11.31 3.35 -2.73
C LEU A 317 -10.54 4.10 -1.63
N ALA A 318 -10.87 3.89 -0.36
CA ALA A 318 -10.15 4.50 0.76
C ALA A 318 -8.70 3.98 0.86
N ILE A 319 -8.48 2.68 0.69
CA ILE A 319 -7.13 2.10 0.66
C ILE A 319 -6.35 2.66 -0.54
N GLN A 320 -6.97 2.74 -1.72
CA GLN A 320 -6.33 3.32 -2.91
C GLN A 320 -5.97 4.78 -2.71
N LEU A 321 -6.86 5.61 -2.15
CA LEU A 321 -6.58 7.00 -1.82
C LEU A 321 -5.33 7.10 -0.93
N ALA A 322 -5.24 6.28 0.12
CA ALA A 322 -4.12 6.30 1.05
C ALA A 322 -2.78 5.90 0.40
N PHE A 323 -2.75 4.91 -0.51
CA PHE A 323 -1.49 4.28 -0.95
C PHE A 323 -1.14 4.39 -2.42
N ASN A 324 -2.07 4.77 -3.29
CA ASN A 324 -1.79 4.92 -4.71
C ASN A 324 -0.97 6.21 -4.93
N SER A 325 0.23 6.08 -5.49
CA SER A 325 1.12 7.21 -5.77
C SER A 325 0.48 8.23 -6.72
N ALA A 326 -0.42 7.80 -7.61
CA ALA A 326 -1.12 8.67 -8.55
C ALA A 326 -2.17 9.60 -7.90
N LEU A 327 -2.63 9.29 -6.68
CA LEU A 327 -3.66 10.05 -5.96
C LEU A 327 -3.03 11.02 -4.93
N SER A 328 -1.82 11.50 -5.19
CA SER A 328 -1.10 12.37 -4.25
C SER A 328 -1.78 13.71 -4.00
N ASP A 329 -2.46 14.26 -5.02
CA ASP A 329 -3.21 15.51 -4.88
C ASP A 329 -4.51 15.28 -4.11
N ASP A 330 -5.25 14.21 -4.42
CA ASP A 330 -6.45 13.84 -3.66
C ASP A 330 -6.15 13.59 -2.17
N ARG A 331 -4.97 13.04 -1.85
CA ARG A 331 -4.52 12.90 -0.45
C ARG A 331 -4.35 14.25 0.26
N LYS A 332 -3.94 15.31 -0.45
CA LYS A 332 -3.82 16.65 0.16
C LYS A 332 -5.20 17.17 0.55
N ASP A 333 -6.17 17.03 -0.34
CA ASP A 333 -7.55 17.42 -0.08
C ASP A 333 -8.17 16.59 1.05
N TRP A 334 -7.88 15.28 1.09
CA TRP A 334 -8.30 14.40 2.16
C TRP A 334 -7.76 14.81 3.55
N ILE A 335 -6.46 15.09 3.65
CA ILE A 335 -5.83 15.56 4.90
C ILE A 335 -6.40 16.93 5.32
N LYS A 336 -6.64 17.81 4.34
CA LYS A 336 -7.23 19.12 4.55
C LYS A 336 -8.66 19.00 5.09
N TRP A 337 -9.51 18.21 4.43
CA TRP A 337 -10.89 17.96 4.86
C TRP A 337 -10.95 17.46 6.31
N HIS A 338 -10.13 16.47 6.66
CA HIS A 338 -10.09 15.94 8.02
C HIS A 338 -9.67 17.01 9.05
N THR A 339 -8.72 17.88 8.69
CA THR A 339 -8.30 19.00 9.56
C THR A 339 -9.43 20.01 9.75
N GLU A 340 -10.19 20.31 8.69
CA GLU A 340 -11.35 21.19 8.75
C GLU A 340 -12.48 20.61 9.60
N ASP A 341 -12.78 19.31 9.46
CA ASP A 341 -13.78 18.61 10.30
C ASP A 341 -13.44 18.70 11.79
N ILE A 342 -12.17 18.46 12.17
CA ILE A 342 -11.71 18.60 13.55
C ILE A 342 -11.94 20.03 14.06
N ASN A 343 -11.60 21.04 13.25
CA ASN A 343 -11.74 22.44 13.65
C ASN A 343 -13.21 22.84 13.81
N GLN A 344 -14.07 22.46 12.86
CA GLN A 344 -15.51 22.73 12.92
C GLN A 344 -16.15 22.08 14.15
N ARG A 345 -15.80 20.83 14.46
CA ARG A 345 -16.29 20.15 15.67
C ARG A 345 -15.87 20.89 16.94
N ARG A 346 -14.63 21.39 17.00
CA ARG A 346 -14.13 22.18 18.14
C ARG A 346 -14.90 23.50 18.29
N GLU A 347 -15.13 24.22 17.20
CA GLU A 347 -15.91 25.46 17.20
C GLU A 347 -17.35 25.24 17.67
N GLN A 348 -17.92 24.07 17.34
CA GLN A 348 -19.27 23.67 17.73
C GLN A 348 -19.33 22.96 19.10
N ASN A 349 -18.22 22.86 19.84
CA ASN A 349 -18.11 22.09 21.09
C ASN A 349 -18.60 20.63 20.97
N LEU A 350 -18.43 20.02 19.80
CA LEU A 350 -18.74 18.62 19.55
C LEU A 350 -17.57 17.71 19.98
N PRO A 351 -17.87 16.49 20.46
CA PRO A 351 -16.83 15.53 20.80
C PRO A 351 -16.03 15.09 19.57
N ALA A 352 -14.76 14.76 19.79
CA ALA A 352 -13.90 14.18 18.77
C ALA A 352 -14.42 12.81 18.29
N ASP A 353 -14.28 12.54 17.00
CA ASP A 353 -14.71 11.28 16.37
C ASP A 353 -13.60 10.24 16.43
N TYR A 354 -13.57 9.47 17.51
CA TYR A 354 -12.62 8.36 17.60
C TYR A 354 -13.17 7.09 16.95
N LEU A 355 -12.30 6.40 16.21
CA LEU A 355 -12.60 5.09 15.63
C LEU A 355 -12.91 4.06 16.73
N TYR A 356 -12.02 3.99 17.73
CA TYR A 356 -12.12 3.03 18.82
C TYR A 356 -12.98 3.60 19.95
N LYS A 357 -14.11 2.96 20.19
CA LYS A 357 -15.00 3.17 21.34
C LYS A 357 -14.83 2.01 22.32
N LYS A 358 -15.31 2.18 23.55
CA LYS A 358 -15.16 1.20 24.64
C LYS A 358 -15.55 -0.24 24.26
N ASP A 359 -16.58 -0.38 23.43
CA ASP A 359 -17.15 -1.67 23.02
C ASP A 359 -16.92 -1.99 21.54
N THR A 360 -15.97 -1.33 20.87
CA THR A 360 -15.65 -1.60 19.47
C THR A 360 -15.09 -3.02 19.32
N LYS A 361 -15.80 -3.85 18.53
CA LYS A 361 -15.37 -5.20 18.15
C LYS A 361 -15.08 -5.36 16.68
N GLN A 362 -15.64 -4.48 15.87
CA GLN A 362 -15.56 -4.53 14.43
C GLN A 362 -15.44 -3.11 13.88
N ILE A 363 -14.61 -2.95 12.86
CA ILE A 363 -14.43 -1.70 12.11
C ILE A 363 -14.36 -2.03 10.62
N ASN A 364 -14.70 -1.09 9.75
CA ASN A 364 -14.46 -1.23 8.31
C ASN A 364 -13.15 -0.53 7.90
N PHE A 365 -12.67 -0.82 6.70
CA PHE A 365 -11.41 -0.28 6.21
C PHE A 365 -11.52 1.23 5.94
N ASN A 366 -12.65 1.69 5.40
CA ASN A 366 -12.90 3.10 5.13
C ASN A 366 -12.79 3.95 6.40
N ASP A 367 -13.42 3.54 7.51
CA ASP A 367 -13.37 4.24 8.79
C ASP A 367 -11.98 4.19 9.38
N PHE A 368 -11.28 3.05 9.27
CA PHE A 368 -9.89 2.95 9.71
C PHE A 368 -8.98 3.94 8.97
N ILE A 369 -9.08 4.02 7.64
CA ILE A 369 -8.30 4.98 6.85
C ILE A 369 -8.66 6.41 7.26
N ASN A 370 -9.96 6.74 7.28
CA ASN A 370 -10.43 8.11 7.45
C ASN A 370 -10.46 8.63 8.89
N LYS A 371 -10.33 7.77 9.90
CA LYS A 371 -10.35 8.15 11.32
C LYS A 371 -9.09 7.81 12.09
N GLU A 372 -8.32 6.80 11.66
CA GLU A 372 -7.09 6.39 12.35
C GLU A 372 -5.84 6.70 11.52
N LEU A 373 -5.76 6.22 10.27
CA LEU A 373 -4.56 6.44 9.44
C LEU A 373 -4.31 7.93 9.16
N VAL A 374 -5.37 8.71 8.95
CA VAL A 374 -5.26 10.16 8.73
C VAL A 374 -4.56 10.88 9.90
N LEU A 375 -4.66 10.35 11.12
CA LEU A 375 -3.98 10.89 12.31
C LEU A 375 -2.47 10.74 12.25
N PHE A 376 -1.95 9.79 11.46
CA PHE A 376 -0.53 9.67 11.15
C PHE A 376 -0.10 10.63 10.03
N SER A 377 -0.93 10.78 8.99
CA SER A 377 -0.58 11.54 7.77
C SER A 377 -0.22 12.99 8.05
N LYS A 378 -0.96 13.68 8.94
CA LYS A 378 -0.71 15.09 9.26
C LYS A 378 0.61 15.28 10.04
N PRO A 379 0.83 14.64 11.21
CA PRO A 379 2.09 14.74 11.94
C PRO A 379 3.31 14.27 11.13
N SER A 380 3.17 13.24 10.28
CA SER A 380 4.22 12.84 9.34
C SER A 380 4.62 13.99 8.40
N THR A 381 3.62 14.67 7.83
CA THR A 381 3.84 15.82 6.95
C THR A 381 4.49 17.00 7.69
N GLU A 382 4.00 17.32 8.89
CA GLU A 382 4.55 18.38 9.74
C GLU A 382 6.00 18.10 10.17
N ARG A 383 6.36 16.84 10.41
CA ARG A 383 7.74 16.43 10.70
C ARG A 383 8.65 16.53 9.46
N ALA A 384 8.10 16.30 8.27
CA ALA A 384 8.87 16.27 7.03
C ALA A 384 9.12 17.66 6.42
N ILE A 385 8.19 18.60 6.58
CA ILE A 385 8.20 19.92 5.94
C ILE A 385 8.73 20.98 6.93
N PRO A 386 9.73 21.79 6.55
CA PRO A 386 10.23 22.87 7.39
C PRO A 386 9.21 24.02 7.50
N SER A 387 9.23 24.73 8.62
CA SER A 387 8.42 25.95 8.78
C SER A 387 8.99 27.07 7.92
N ILE A 388 8.13 27.91 7.33
CA ILE A 388 8.56 29.08 6.57
C ILE A 388 9.23 30.16 7.44
N MET A 389 8.93 30.17 8.74
CA MET A 389 9.42 31.21 9.66
C MET A 389 10.89 31.05 10.02
N ASP A 390 11.36 29.80 10.15
CA ASP A 390 12.73 29.49 10.60
C ASP A 390 13.45 28.49 9.68
N VAL A 391 12.78 27.94 8.67
CA VAL A 391 13.31 26.93 7.74
C VAL A 391 13.71 25.63 8.44
N LEU A 392 13.23 25.39 9.66
CA LEU A 392 13.54 24.20 10.44
C LEU A 392 12.38 23.21 10.48
N LYS A 393 12.73 21.93 10.42
CA LYS A 393 11.84 20.82 10.80
C LYS A 393 11.70 20.75 12.33
N PRO A 394 10.64 20.15 12.87
CA PRO A 394 10.44 20.01 14.32
C PRO A 394 11.65 19.43 15.06
N ASP A 395 12.26 18.36 14.55
CA ASP A 395 13.42 17.70 15.18
C ASP A 395 14.64 18.64 15.24
N GLN A 396 14.91 19.35 14.14
CA GLN A 396 15.98 20.34 14.09
C GLN A 396 15.74 21.48 15.08
N ARG A 397 14.48 21.95 15.17
CA ARG A 397 14.09 22.99 16.12
C ARG A 397 14.26 22.54 17.57
N LYS A 398 13.91 21.29 17.90
CA LYS A 398 14.13 20.71 19.23
C LYS A 398 15.62 20.68 19.60
N ILE A 399 16.48 20.27 18.66
CA ILE A 399 17.94 20.29 18.85
C ILE A 399 18.42 21.72 19.14
N MET A 400 18.07 22.68 18.28
CA MET A 400 18.48 24.09 18.43
C MET A 400 17.97 24.70 19.74
N PHE A 401 16.71 24.41 20.11
CA PHE A 401 16.12 24.85 21.37
C PHE A 401 16.93 24.38 22.58
N VAL A 402 17.33 23.11 22.62
CA VAL A 402 18.13 22.57 23.74
C VAL A 402 19.54 23.15 23.74
N CYS A 403 20.17 23.31 22.57
CA CYS A 403 21.48 23.97 22.46
C CYS A 403 21.47 25.40 23.03
N PHE A 404 20.44 26.19 22.69
CA PHE A 404 20.31 27.57 23.18
C PHE A 404 19.94 27.65 24.66
N THR A 405 18.93 26.89 25.10
CA THR A 405 18.45 26.92 26.49
C THR A 405 19.48 26.41 27.49
N LYS A 406 20.33 25.45 27.09
CA LYS A 406 21.45 24.95 27.92
C LYS A 406 22.76 25.70 27.65
N SER A 407 22.74 26.72 26.79
CA SER A 407 23.90 27.53 26.42
C SER A 407 25.12 26.67 26.06
N LEU A 408 24.91 25.66 25.22
CA LEU A 408 25.96 24.72 24.79
C LEU A 408 26.91 25.42 23.82
N ILE A 409 27.94 26.05 24.37
CA ILE A 409 28.98 26.79 23.63
C ILE A 409 30.29 26.00 23.48
N CYS A 410 30.41 24.86 24.16
CA CYS A 410 31.56 23.96 24.10
C CYS A 410 31.23 22.71 23.29
N GLU A 411 32.26 22.10 22.69
CA GLU A 411 32.12 20.85 21.94
C GLU A 411 31.54 19.73 22.82
N ILE A 412 30.56 19.01 22.30
CA ILE A 412 29.88 17.89 22.96
C ILE A 412 29.78 16.72 21.98
N LYS A 413 29.93 15.50 22.46
CA LYS A 413 29.75 14.31 21.61
C LYS A 413 28.29 14.22 21.17
N VAL A 414 28.07 13.87 19.91
CA VAL A 414 26.72 13.76 19.31
C VAL A 414 25.78 12.90 20.15
N ALA A 415 26.23 11.73 20.63
CA ALA A 415 25.41 10.86 21.48
C ALA A 415 25.00 11.52 22.80
N GLN A 416 25.88 12.33 23.41
CA GLN A 416 25.56 13.05 24.64
C GLN A 416 24.57 14.19 24.39
N LEU A 417 24.68 14.85 23.23
CA LEU A 417 23.72 15.86 22.82
C LEU A 417 22.35 15.23 22.52
N ALA A 418 22.31 14.09 21.82
CA ALA A 418 21.09 13.35 21.53
C ALA A 418 20.34 12.97 22.83
N GLY A 419 21.02 12.39 23.81
CA GLY A 419 20.43 12.08 25.12
C GLY A 419 19.88 13.31 25.84
N LYS A 420 20.60 14.45 25.84
CA LYS A 420 20.10 15.71 26.41
C LYS A 420 18.87 16.23 25.68
N VAL A 421 18.86 16.16 24.36
CA VAL A 421 17.72 16.61 23.56
C VAL A 421 16.50 15.72 23.83
N ALA A 422 16.68 14.41 23.92
CA ALA A 422 15.60 13.48 24.22
C ALA A 422 14.94 13.78 25.58
N GLU A 423 15.75 14.00 26.61
CA GLU A 423 15.28 14.32 27.97
C GLU A 423 14.57 15.69 28.06
N ASN A 424 15.06 16.71 27.35
CA ASN A 424 14.64 18.11 27.57
C ASN A 424 13.63 18.62 26.52
N SER A 425 13.27 17.83 25.51
CA SER A 425 12.38 18.27 24.40
C SER A 425 11.18 17.37 24.15
N ASP A 426 10.91 16.44 25.07
CA ASP A 426 9.83 15.47 24.97
C ASP A 426 9.89 14.74 23.61
N TYR A 427 11.06 14.17 23.32
CA TYR A 427 11.32 13.45 22.07
C TYR A 427 10.97 11.98 22.24
N HIS A 428 9.97 11.51 21.49
CA HIS A 428 9.42 10.16 21.63
C HIS A 428 9.92 9.18 20.54
N HIS A 429 10.88 9.60 19.70
CA HIS A 429 11.42 8.77 18.62
C HIS A 429 12.81 8.21 18.96
N ASP A 430 13.28 7.31 18.11
CA ASP A 430 14.56 6.62 18.28
C ASP A 430 15.77 7.58 18.27
N GLU A 431 16.71 7.34 19.18
CA GLU A 431 17.89 8.18 19.41
C GLU A 431 18.86 8.18 18.21
N GLN A 432 18.86 7.14 17.37
CA GLN A 432 19.64 7.11 16.13
C GLN A 432 19.13 8.14 15.12
N SER A 433 17.81 8.34 15.04
CA SER A 433 17.21 9.36 14.15
C SER A 433 17.63 10.76 14.57
N LEU A 434 17.66 11.00 15.89
CA LEU A 434 18.12 12.25 16.47
C LEU A 434 19.62 12.47 16.23
N THR A 435 20.43 11.44 16.44
CA THR A 435 21.88 11.44 16.15
C THR A 435 22.15 11.79 14.70
N ASN A 436 21.45 11.16 13.76
CA ASN A 436 21.59 11.45 12.33
C ASN A 436 21.19 12.89 11.99
N THR A 437 20.15 13.43 12.65
CA THR A 437 19.70 14.81 12.46
C THR A 437 20.72 15.81 12.99
N ILE A 438 21.32 15.55 14.16
CA ILE A 438 22.41 16.37 14.71
C ILE A 438 23.60 16.38 13.75
N VAL A 439 24.01 15.22 13.23
CA VAL A 439 25.10 15.12 12.25
C VAL A 439 24.78 15.87 10.96
N GLY A 440 23.53 15.84 10.49
CA GLY A 440 23.13 16.57 9.29
C GLY A 440 22.98 18.09 9.48
N LEU A 441 22.93 18.58 10.72
CA LEU A 441 22.93 20.01 11.05
C LEU A 441 24.33 20.60 11.23
N ALA A 442 25.32 19.74 11.54
CA ALA A 442 26.73 20.09 11.66
C ALA A 442 27.41 20.13 10.29
#